data_AF-A0A963SBW5-F1
#
_entry.id   AF-A0A963SBW5-F1
#
_cell.length_a   1.000
_cell.length_b   1.000
_cell.length_c   1.000
_cell.angle_alpha   90.00
_cell.angle_beta   90.00
_cell.angle_gamma   90.00
#
_symmetry.space_group_name_H-M   'P 1'
#
loop_
_entity.id
_entity.type
_entity.pdbx_description
1 polymer ?
#
loop_
_entity_poly.entity_id
_entity_poly.type
_entity_poly.pdbx_seq_one_letter_code
_entity_poly.pdbx_strand_id
1 'polypeptide(L)'
;MAISLLPDNPAAWTYRSWDELMSIPREEREKLQLEAVRISFRRLRDRIPALTKLADRQGVDTIDRIEDILPVCFDHRVLKNYPIQIIENRDFAKLTKWLDKLTAHDLTRIDLTGLTTIEEWLGRLEAFGMLVTYSSGTTGKLSFVPRSKDEFGPWKFHFYNVNKASHGVDPWTEKLPTFFPGYRGGYQTMLKMMSMFNMEMAGGPDNYYTLYDTHIPADLMALSGRLQSAEDKGEIASLGLEPALLEQRQKMLEQGRRREEDMEAWFGKLIEQFRGQRVKIGGTFSDLYRVARAGMDKGIRCEFAPGSVLQGGGGMKGYKDAPDDWEQQVKDFFGIQRMGNQYGFSECIGNAPLCDAGFFHLPPYSVPLLMDTDGSAMPREGVQKGRLVLVDPIPQSYWGGFTSGDEVTVHWDDDCPCGWKSPRVGKSIRRFAENEGGDDKITCAGSQQAYNEFMEFVAGEG
;
A
#
# COMPACT_ATOMS: atom_id res chain seq x y z
N MET A 1 -15.54 -4.46 -29.72
CA MET A 1 -14.68 -5.66 -29.84
C MET A 1 -14.47 -6.18 -28.42
N ALA A 2 -14.60 -7.49 -28.17
CA ALA A 2 -14.27 -8.04 -26.86
C ALA A 2 -12.76 -7.82 -26.60
N ILE A 3 -12.41 -7.39 -25.38
CA ILE A 3 -11.01 -7.17 -25.00
C ILE A 3 -10.37 -8.54 -24.83
N SER A 4 -9.35 -8.86 -25.61
CA SER A 4 -8.57 -10.08 -25.40
C SER A 4 -7.49 -9.82 -24.36
N LEU A 5 -7.65 -10.45 -23.18
CA LEU A 5 -6.65 -10.51 -22.12
C LEU A 5 -6.08 -11.92 -22.05
N LEU A 6 -4.76 -12.03 -21.95
CA LEU A 6 -4.09 -13.32 -21.81
C LEU A 6 -3.80 -13.59 -20.33
N PRO A 7 -4.20 -14.77 -19.79
CA PRO A 7 -4.00 -15.10 -18.38
C PRO A 7 -2.54 -15.39 -18.00
N ASP A 8 -1.67 -15.64 -18.97
CA ASP A 8 -0.23 -15.84 -18.73
C ASP A 8 0.56 -14.52 -18.55
N ASN A 9 -0.08 -13.37 -18.81
CA ASN A 9 0.52 -12.05 -18.67
C ASN A 9 -0.46 -11.02 -18.04
N PRO A 10 -0.87 -11.21 -16.78
CA PRO A 10 -1.75 -10.29 -16.07
C PRO A 10 -1.16 -8.87 -15.92
N ALA A 11 0.17 -8.76 -15.90
CA ALA A 11 0.88 -7.48 -15.95
C ALA A 11 0.42 -6.60 -17.12
N ALA A 12 0.16 -7.19 -18.30
CA ALA A 12 -0.30 -6.45 -19.48
C ALA A 12 -1.74 -5.91 -19.36
N TRP A 13 -2.53 -6.43 -18.43
CA TRP A 13 -3.91 -5.96 -18.22
C TRP A 13 -3.92 -4.53 -17.68
N THR A 14 -2.90 -4.14 -16.91
CA THR A 14 -2.74 -2.77 -16.40
C THR A 14 -2.57 -1.74 -17.51
N TYR A 15 -2.18 -2.14 -18.72
CA TYR A 15 -2.04 -1.25 -19.87
C TYR A 15 -3.39 -0.92 -20.56
N ARG A 16 -4.48 -1.58 -20.16
CA ARG A 16 -5.84 -1.25 -20.61
C ARG A 16 -6.41 -0.10 -19.79
N SER A 17 -7.36 0.62 -20.37
CA SER A 17 -8.07 1.66 -19.62
C SER A 17 -8.89 1.05 -18.48
N TRP A 18 -9.16 1.85 -17.44
CA TRP A 18 -9.96 1.39 -16.32
C TRP A 18 -11.37 0.96 -16.75
N ASP A 19 -12.03 1.74 -17.61
CA ASP A 19 -13.39 1.45 -18.08
C ASP A 19 -13.46 0.16 -18.90
N GLU A 20 -12.44 -0.12 -19.71
CA GLU A 20 -12.30 -1.40 -20.41
C GLU A 20 -12.24 -2.57 -19.42
N LEU A 21 -11.39 -2.47 -18.40
CA LEU A 21 -11.25 -3.50 -17.35
C LEU A 21 -12.54 -3.68 -16.53
N MET A 22 -13.23 -2.59 -16.22
CA MET A 22 -14.51 -2.60 -15.50
C MET A 22 -15.70 -3.02 -16.39
N SER A 23 -15.51 -3.25 -17.68
CA SER A 23 -16.58 -3.69 -18.59
C SER A 23 -16.56 -5.18 -18.89
N ILE A 24 -15.54 -5.90 -18.41
CA ILE A 24 -15.38 -7.35 -18.63
C ILE A 24 -16.54 -8.08 -17.94
N PRO A 25 -17.33 -8.90 -18.67
CA PRO A 25 -18.41 -9.68 -18.08
C PRO A 25 -17.91 -10.61 -16.97
N ARG A 26 -18.69 -10.77 -15.89
CA ARG A 26 -18.34 -11.65 -14.75
C ARG A 26 -17.79 -13.02 -15.15
N GLU A 27 -18.48 -13.76 -16.02
CA GLU A 27 -18.06 -15.11 -16.39
C GLU A 27 -16.68 -15.13 -17.07
N GLU A 28 -16.42 -14.16 -17.94
CA GLU A 28 -15.12 -14.00 -18.61
C GLU A 28 -14.05 -13.58 -17.62
N ARG A 29 -14.34 -12.60 -16.76
CA ARG A 29 -13.46 -12.12 -15.69
C ARG A 29 -13.05 -13.25 -14.76
N GLU A 30 -13.99 -14.05 -14.27
CA GLU A 30 -13.71 -15.13 -13.31
C GLU A 30 -12.88 -16.26 -13.93
N LYS A 31 -13.14 -16.61 -15.21
CA LYS A 31 -12.31 -17.55 -15.97
C LYS A 31 -10.88 -17.04 -16.15
N LEU A 32 -10.73 -15.77 -16.53
CA LEU A 32 -9.41 -15.13 -16.67
C LEU A 32 -8.66 -15.10 -15.33
N GLN A 33 -9.34 -14.76 -14.24
CA GLN A 33 -8.77 -14.71 -12.90
C GLN A 33 -8.26 -16.08 -12.44
N LEU A 34 -9.07 -17.13 -12.58
CA LEU A 34 -8.67 -18.48 -12.19
C LEU A 34 -7.43 -18.93 -12.95
N GLU A 35 -7.41 -18.76 -14.27
CA GLU A 35 -6.25 -19.19 -15.06
C GLU A 35 -5.00 -18.35 -14.76
N ALA A 36 -5.13 -17.04 -14.55
CA ALA A 36 -4.00 -16.19 -14.18
C ALA A 36 -3.42 -16.55 -12.81
N VAL A 37 -4.28 -16.81 -11.81
CA VAL A 37 -3.85 -17.26 -10.48
C VAL A 37 -3.18 -18.62 -10.55
N ARG A 38 -3.74 -19.57 -11.31
CA ARG A 38 -3.14 -20.89 -11.54
C ARG A 38 -1.75 -20.79 -12.18
N ILE A 39 -1.57 -19.95 -13.20
CA ILE A 39 -0.28 -19.74 -13.85
C ILE A 39 0.71 -19.08 -12.90
N SER A 40 0.29 -18.03 -12.17
CA SER A 40 1.13 -17.33 -11.21
C SER A 40 1.61 -18.26 -10.09
N PHE A 41 0.71 -19.06 -9.50
CA PHE A 41 1.06 -20.06 -8.49
C PHE A 41 2.11 -21.04 -9.03
N ARG A 42 1.86 -21.68 -10.19
CA ARG A 42 2.83 -22.61 -10.79
C ARG A 42 4.19 -21.98 -11.07
N ARG A 43 4.21 -20.71 -11.52
CA ARG A 43 5.45 -20.00 -11.82
C ARG A 43 6.25 -19.69 -10.55
N LEU A 44 5.59 -19.38 -9.44
CA LEU A 44 6.25 -18.86 -8.23
C LEU A 44 6.45 -19.91 -7.13
N ARG A 45 5.65 -20.98 -7.10
CA ARG A 45 5.64 -22.03 -6.06
C ARG A 45 7.05 -22.50 -5.72
N ASP A 46 7.86 -22.83 -6.73
CA ASP A 46 9.20 -23.40 -6.54
C ASP A 46 10.32 -22.36 -6.69
N ARG A 47 9.98 -21.08 -6.90
CA ARG A 47 10.94 -19.98 -7.01
C ARG A 47 11.02 -19.13 -5.75
N ILE A 48 9.96 -19.13 -4.94
CA ILE A 48 9.89 -18.37 -3.69
C ILE A 48 9.94 -19.36 -2.52
N PRO A 49 11.05 -19.44 -1.76
CA PRO A 49 11.21 -20.46 -0.71
C PRO A 49 10.08 -20.48 0.33
N ALA A 50 9.58 -19.30 0.74
CA ALA A 50 8.45 -19.18 1.65
C ALA A 50 7.17 -19.80 1.07
N LEU A 51 6.89 -19.57 -0.21
CA LEU A 51 5.71 -20.12 -0.87
C LEU A 51 5.83 -21.64 -1.04
N THR A 52 7.02 -22.14 -1.41
CA THR A 52 7.29 -23.59 -1.49
C THR A 52 6.99 -24.24 -0.15
N LYS A 53 7.55 -23.69 0.94
CA LYS A 53 7.37 -24.22 2.29
C LYS A 53 5.89 -24.25 2.69
N LEU A 54 5.16 -23.16 2.45
CA LEU A 54 3.75 -23.08 2.82
C LEU A 54 2.90 -24.05 1.98
N ALA A 55 3.12 -24.11 0.67
CA ALA A 55 2.42 -25.01 -0.24
C ALA A 55 2.63 -26.49 0.15
N ASP A 56 3.87 -26.91 0.39
CA ASP A 56 4.19 -28.28 0.80
C ASP A 56 3.54 -28.64 2.15
N ARG A 57 3.52 -27.70 3.10
CA ARG A 57 2.91 -27.93 4.42
C ARG A 57 1.39 -27.97 4.40
N GLN A 58 0.77 -27.22 3.51
CA GLN A 58 -0.68 -27.20 3.32
C GLN A 58 -1.16 -28.27 2.32
N GLY A 59 -0.25 -28.99 1.66
CA GLY A 59 -0.60 -29.97 0.63
C GLY A 59 -1.21 -29.36 -0.62
N VAL A 60 -0.81 -28.14 -0.98
CA VAL A 60 -1.32 -27.43 -2.17
C VAL A 60 -0.36 -27.59 -3.34
N ASP A 61 -0.72 -28.48 -4.26
CA ASP A 61 0.06 -28.75 -5.47
C ASP A 61 -0.48 -28.04 -6.71
N THR A 62 -1.80 -27.81 -6.76
CA THR A 62 -2.49 -27.21 -7.90
C THR A 62 -3.61 -26.29 -7.43
N ILE A 63 -4.03 -25.39 -8.32
CA ILE A 63 -5.16 -24.47 -8.12
C ILE A 63 -6.20 -24.80 -9.20
N ASP A 64 -7.18 -25.62 -8.84
CA ASP A 64 -8.23 -26.06 -9.77
C ASP A 64 -9.46 -25.15 -9.68
N ARG A 65 -9.72 -24.65 -8.47
CA ARG A 65 -10.72 -23.64 -8.12
C ARG A 65 -10.05 -22.42 -7.53
N ILE A 66 -10.73 -21.28 -7.58
CA ILE A 66 -10.14 -20.04 -7.05
C ILE A 66 -9.95 -20.09 -5.53
N GLU A 67 -10.78 -20.86 -4.82
CA GLU A 67 -10.68 -21.02 -3.37
C GLU A 67 -9.43 -21.82 -2.92
N ASP A 68 -8.86 -22.65 -3.80
CA ASP A 68 -7.69 -23.49 -3.49
C ASP A 68 -6.44 -22.65 -3.17
N ILE A 69 -6.46 -21.36 -3.48
CA ILE A 69 -5.38 -20.41 -3.21
C ILE A 69 -5.31 -19.97 -1.74
N LEU A 70 -6.40 -20.09 -0.99
CA LEU A 70 -6.50 -19.56 0.37
C LEU A 70 -5.43 -20.09 1.32
N PRO A 71 -5.11 -21.41 1.36
CA PRO A 71 -4.13 -21.95 2.28
C PRO A 71 -2.70 -21.43 2.06
N VAL A 72 -2.40 -20.94 0.85
CA VAL A 72 -1.09 -20.42 0.47
C VAL A 72 -1.02 -18.89 0.45
N CYS A 73 -2.07 -18.20 0.89
CA CYS A 73 -2.05 -16.74 1.04
C CYS A 73 -1.29 -16.34 2.31
N PHE A 74 -0.36 -15.39 2.18
CA PHE A 74 0.41 -14.87 3.30
C PHE A 74 -0.44 -13.92 4.13
N ASP A 75 -0.49 -14.10 5.44
CA ASP A 75 -1.08 -13.07 6.31
C ASP A 75 -0.16 -11.85 6.45
N HIS A 76 -0.74 -10.76 6.92
CA HIS A 76 -0.08 -9.47 7.14
C HIS A 76 1.12 -9.48 8.11
N ARG A 77 1.46 -10.61 8.76
CA ARG A 77 2.61 -10.78 9.66
C ARG A 77 3.85 -11.30 8.94
N VAL A 78 3.70 -12.01 7.82
CA VAL A 78 4.81 -12.67 7.09
C VAL A 78 5.90 -11.68 6.71
N LEU A 79 5.52 -10.56 6.10
CA LEU A 79 6.47 -9.53 5.60
C LEU A 79 7.14 -8.71 6.71
N LYS A 80 6.80 -8.98 7.97
CA LYS A 80 7.47 -8.42 9.14
C LYS A 80 7.95 -9.53 10.08
N ASN A 81 8.07 -10.77 9.60
CA ASN A 81 8.44 -11.91 10.42
C ASN A 81 9.96 -12.16 10.43
N TYR A 82 10.73 -11.17 10.87
CA TYR A 82 12.18 -11.26 11.10
C TYR A 82 12.51 -10.95 12.58
N PRO A 83 13.48 -11.61 13.24
CA PRO A 83 13.85 -11.24 14.60
C PRO A 83 14.21 -9.74 14.71
N ILE A 84 13.64 -9.02 15.69
CA ILE A 84 13.84 -7.57 15.81
C ILE A 84 15.34 -7.23 16.00
N GLN A 85 16.08 -8.13 16.64
CA GLN A 85 17.53 -8.04 16.87
C GLN A 85 18.32 -7.89 15.56
N ILE A 86 17.79 -8.34 14.42
CA ILE A 86 18.43 -8.12 13.11
C ILE A 86 18.48 -6.62 12.78
N ILE A 87 17.40 -5.88 13.05
CA ILE A 87 17.36 -4.42 12.87
C ILE A 87 18.22 -3.73 13.91
N GLU A 88 18.15 -4.18 15.16
CA GLU A 88 18.88 -3.58 16.28
C GLU A 88 20.40 -3.70 16.12
N ASN A 89 20.86 -4.88 15.69
CA ASN A 89 22.27 -5.15 15.46
C ASN A 89 22.72 -4.76 14.05
N ARG A 90 21.81 -4.22 13.22
CA ARG A 90 22.05 -3.85 11.83
C ARG A 90 22.69 -5.00 11.02
N ASP A 91 22.21 -6.22 11.28
CA ASP A 91 22.72 -7.43 10.64
C ASP A 91 22.09 -7.57 9.23
N PHE A 92 22.57 -6.73 8.30
CA PHE A 92 22.05 -6.69 6.93
C PHE A 92 22.24 -8.01 6.18
N ALA A 93 23.22 -8.83 6.58
CA ALA A 93 23.39 -10.17 6.05
C ALA A 93 22.20 -11.07 6.41
N LYS A 94 21.81 -11.11 7.70
CA LYS A 94 20.62 -11.85 8.13
C LYS A 94 19.32 -11.24 7.59
N LEU A 95 19.22 -9.91 7.51
CA LEU A 95 18.05 -9.24 6.93
C LEU A 95 17.87 -9.59 5.45
N THR A 96 18.97 -9.59 4.68
CA THR A 96 18.97 -9.97 3.26
C THR A 96 18.61 -11.44 3.11
N LYS A 97 19.18 -12.34 3.92
CA LYS A 97 18.85 -13.77 3.93
C LYS A 97 17.37 -14.04 4.29
N TRP A 98 16.78 -13.23 5.17
CA TRP A 98 15.36 -13.30 5.46
C TRP A 98 14.52 -12.87 4.24
N LEU A 99 14.85 -11.72 3.64
CA LEU A 99 14.15 -11.19 2.46
C LEU A 99 14.24 -12.14 1.26
N ASP A 100 15.39 -12.80 1.07
CA ASP A 100 15.67 -13.79 0.02
C ASP A 100 14.65 -14.93 -0.01
N LYS A 101 14.12 -15.33 1.16
CA LYS A 101 13.05 -16.35 1.26
C LYS A 101 11.71 -15.89 0.67
N LEU A 102 11.50 -14.58 0.53
CA LEU A 102 10.22 -13.96 0.15
C LEU A 102 10.20 -13.47 -1.31
N THR A 103 11.29 -13.66 -2.05
CA THR A 103 11.44 -13.22 -3.44
C THR A 103 11.89 -14.38 -4.33
N ALA A 104 11.65 -14.25 -5.63
CA ALA A 104 12.16 -15.13 -6.68
C ALA A 104 13.54 -14.70 -7.21
N HIS A 105 14.08 -13.58 -6.70
CA HIS A 105 15.43 -13.11 -7.00
C HIS A 105 16.44 -13.67 -6.00
N ASP A 106 17.60 -14.08 -6.49
CA ASP A 106 18.73 -14.51 -5.66
C ASP A 106 19.48 -13.29 -5.09
N LEU A 107 19.18 -12.95 -3.84
CA LEU A 107 19.77 -11.79 -3.15
C LEU A 107 21.15 -12.09 -2.57
N THR A 108 21.63 -13.33 -2.62
CA THR A 108 23.01 -13.68 -2.19
C THR A 108 24.08 -13.01 -3.06
N ARG A 109 23.68 -12.51 -4.23
CA ARG A 109 24.52 -11.80 -5.20
C ARG A 109 24.74 -10.32 -4.86
N ILE A 110 24.08 -9.79 -3.82
CA ILE A 110 24.19 -8.39 -3.43
C ILE A 110 25.42 -8.19 -2.56
N ASP A 111 26.24 -7.19 -2.90
CA ASP A 111 27.34 -6.75 -2.05
C ASP A 111 26.81 -5.92 -0.86
N LEU A 112 26.99 -6.48 0.34
CA LEU A 112 26.56 -5.89 1.60
C LEU A 112 27.71 -5.19 2.35
N THR A 113 28.89 -5.08 1.73
CA THR A 113 30.07 -4.48 2.35
C THR A 113 29.84 -3.00 2.67
N GLY A 114 30.17 -2.61 3.91
CA GLY A 114 30.13 -1.23 4.36
C GLY A 114 28.74 -0.67 4.66
N LEU A 115 27.70 -1.51 4.67
CA LEU A 115 26.35 -1.08 5.06
C LEU A 115 26.28 -0.80 6.56
N THR A 116 25.77 0.39 6.91
CA THR A 116 25.59 0.83 8.30
C THR A 116 24.13 1.20 8.60
N THR A 117 23.31 1.43 7.57
CA THR A 117 21.92 1.86 7.69
C THR A 117 20.96 1.03 6.83
N ILE A 118 19.68 0.99 7.23
CA ILE A 118 18.60 0.37 6.45
C ILE A 118 18.45 1.07 5.11
N GLU A 119 18.63 2.39 5.07
CA GLU A 119 18.53 3.15 3.83
C GLU A 119 19.61 2.77 2.81
N GLU A 120 20.87 2.58 3.24
CA GLU A 120 21.94 2.07 2.37
C GLU A 120 21.63 0.65 1.88
N TRP A 121 21.09 -0.21 2.75
CA TRP A 121 20.66 -1.56 2.37
C TRP A 121 19.56 -1.55 1.31
N LEU A 122 18.54 -0.71 1.49
CA LEU A 122 17.48 -0.51 0.49
C LEU A 122 18.04 0.07 -0.82
N GLY A 123 19.03 0.96 -0.73
CA GLY A 123 19.75 1.49 -1.90
C GLY A 123 20.54 0.42 -2.66
N ARG A 124 21.20 -0.52 -1.98
CA ARG A 124 21.88 -1.66 -2.61
C ARG A 124 20.89 -2.60 -3.30
N LEU A 125 19.76 -2.88 -2.65
CA LEU A 125 18.66 -3.65 -3.22
C LEU A 125 18.13 -2.99 -4.50
N GLU A 126 17.91 -1.66 -4.48
CA GLU A 126 17.45 -0.90 -5.64
C GLU A 126 18.45 -0.87 -6.81
N ALA A 127 19.75 -0.78 -6.49
CA ALA A 127 20.81 -0.91 -7.48
C ALA A 127 20.84 -2.30 -8.12
N PHE A 128 20.55 -3.36 -7.36
CA PHE A 128 20.45 -4.72 -7.86
C PHE A 128 19.19 -4.96 -8.72
N GLY A 129 18.12 -4.19 -8.50
CA GLY A 129 16.86 -4.30 -9.24
C GLY A 129 15.63 -4.58 -8.38
N MET A 130 15.79 -4.64 -7.05
CA MET A 130 14.68 -4.77 -6.11
C MET A 130 14.10 -3.40 -5.74
N LEU A 131 12.79 -3.22 -5.80
CA LEU A 131 12.09 -2.01 -5.36
C LEU A 131 11.44 -2.23 -4.00
N VAL A 132 12.24 -2.63 -3.02
CA VAL A 132 11.73 -2.93 -1.67
C VAL A 132 11.18 -1.67 -1.04
N THR A 133 9.92 -1.74 -0.61
CA THR A 133 9.26 -0.68 0.17
C THR A 133 8.87 -1.20 1.53
N TYR A 134 8.49 -0.29 2.43
CA TYR A 134 8.01 -0.69 3.75
C TYR A 134 6.70 -0.02 4.17
N SER A 135 6.00 -0.62 5.14
CA SER A 135 4.74 -0.13 5.72
C SER A 135 4.96 1.05 6.68
N SER A 136 3.93 1.80 7.08
CA SER A 136 4.12 2.98 7.95
C SER A 136 4.58 2.68 9.39
N GLY A 137 4.85 1.42 9.76
CA GLY A 137 5.45 1.05 11.04
C GLY A 137 4.57 1.19 12.28
N THR A 138 3.24 1.33 12.13
CA THR A 138 2.33 1.68 13.26
C THR A 138 2.20 0.60 14.34
N THR A 139 2.76 -0.60 14.13
CA THR A 139 2.82 -1.68 15.12
C THR A 139 4.24 -1.89 15.69
N GLY A 140 5.16 -0.95 15.49
CA GLY A 140 6.53 -1.00 16.00
C GLY A 140 7.52 -1.84 15.17
N LYS A 141 7.07 -2.46 14.07
CA LYS A 141 7.90 -3.25 13.15
C LYS A 141 7.51 -2.98 11.72
N LEU A 142 8.49 -2.82 10.84
CA LEU A 142 8.25 -2.57 9.42
C LEU A 142 7.89 -3.88 8.71
N SER A 143 6.94 -3.80 7.79
CA SER A 143 6.74 -4.86 6.80
C SER A 143 7.53 -4.49 5.56
N PHE A 144 8.50 -5.30 5.13
CA PHE A 144 9.23 -5.07 3.87
C PHE A 144 8.57 -5.85 2.74
N VAL A 145 8.15 -5.15 1.68
CA VAL A 145 7.52 -5.74 0.51
C VAL A 145 8.61 -6.04 -0.54
N PRO A 146 8.85 -7.31 -0.91
CA PRO A 146 9.96 -7.73 -1.80
C PRO A 146 9.65 -7.49 -3.30
N ARG A 147 9.13 -6.30 -3.63
CA ARG A 147 8.85 -5.92 -5.02
C ARG A 147 10.16 -5.71 -5.79
N SER A 148 10.13 -5.88 -7.10
CA SER A 148 11.27 -5.65 -7.98
C SER A 148 10.94 -4.70 -9.13
N LYS A 149 11.94 -4.40 -9.96
CA LYS A 149 11.74 -3.66 -11.22
C LYS A 149 10.95 -4.47 -12.25
N ASP A 150 10.76 -5.78 -12.06
CA ASP A 150 9.93 -6.62 -12.94
C ASP A 150 8.46 -6.12 -12.96
N GLU A 151 8.00 -5.57 -11.84
CA GLU A 151 6.63 -5.03 -11.70
C GLU A 151 6.54 -3.53 -12.03
N PHE A 152 7.64 -2.83 -12.33
CA PHE A 152 7.65 -1.36 -12.41
C PHE A 152 6.68 -0.81 -13.47
N GLY A 153 6.69 -1.38 -14.68
CA GLY A 153 5.80 -0.98 -15.77
C GLY A 153 4.32 -1.14 -15.40
N PRO A 154 3.87 -2.35 -15.06
CA PRO A 154 2.50 -2.60 -14.64
C PRO A 154 2.06 -1.76 -13.45
N TRP A 155 2.95 -1.54 -12.48
CA TRP A 155 2.66 -0.73 -11.30
C TRP A 155 2.43 0.75 -11.65
N LYS A 156 3.28 1.32 -12.52
CA LYS A 156 3.11 2.68 -13.04
C LYS A 156 1.77 2.83 -13.75
N PHE A 157 1.45 1.93 -14.69
CA PHE A 157 0.22 2.02 -15.46
C PHE A 157 -1.03 1.82 -14.59
N HIS A 158 -0.99 0.86 -13.67
CA HIS A 158 -2.05 0.74 -12.67
C HIS A 158 -2.21 2.05 -11.87
N PHE A 159 -1.13 2.61 -11.33
CA PHE A 159 -1.15 3.84 -10.55
C PHE A 159 -1.79 5.00 -11.32
N TYR A 160 -1.48 5.14 -12.61
CA TYR A 160 -2.06 6.19 -13.46
C TYR A 160 -3.54 5.95 -13.73
N ASN A 161 -3.90 4.72 -14.10
CA ASN A 161 -5.28 4.35 -14.40
C ASN A 161 -6.21 4.47 -13.19
N VAL A 162 -5.75 4.04 -12.02
CA VAL A 162 -6.57 4.12 -10.80
C VAL A 162 -6.70 5.54 -10.26
N ASN A 163 -5.69 6.40 -10.45
CA ASN A 163 -5.80 7.83 -10.17
C ASN A 163 -6.81 8.50 -11.12
N LYS A 164 -6.74 8.22 -12.43
CA LYS A 164 -7.72 8.69 -13.41
C LYS A 164 -9.13 8.25 -13.06
N ALA A 165 -9.33 6.98 -12.72
CA ALA A 165 -10.64 6.46 -12.31
C ALA A 165 -11.17 7.13 -11.02
N SER A 166 -10.28 7.39 -10.06
CA SER A 166 -10.61 8.01 -8.78
C SER A 166 -11.01 9.48 -8.92
N HIS A 167 -10.17 10.31 -9.55
CA HIS A 167 -10.37 11.76 -9.57
C HIS A 167 -10.66 12.36 -10.97
N GLY A 168 -10.70 11.56 -12.02
CA GLY A 168 -11.15 11.98 -13.36
C GLY A 168 -10.13 12.76 -14.21
N VAL A 169 -8.94 13.05 -13.68
CA VAL A 169 -7.88 13.74 -14.44
C VAL A 169 -6.98 12.68 -15.07
N ASP A 170 -6.78 12.76 -16.38
CA ASP A 170 -5.93 11.82 -17.12
C ASP A 170 -4.45 12.19 -16.95
N PRO A 171 -3.67 11.42 -16.17
CA PRO A 171 -2.28 11.76 -15.87
C PRO A 171 -1.34 11.64 -17.07
N TRP A 172 -1.77 11.03 -18.18
CA TRP A 172 -0.98 10.92 -19.40
C TRP A 172 -1.04 12.18 -20.25
N THR A 173 -2.16 12.90 -20.21
CA THR A 173 -2.42 14.06 -21.09
C THR A 173 -2.53 15.38 -20.34
N GLU A 174 -2.89 15.35 -19.06
CA GLU A 174 -3.06 16.54 -18.24
C GLU A 174 -2.09 16.52 -17.05
N LYS A 175 -1.30 17.60 -16.91
CA LYS A 175 -0.32 17.78 -15.83
C LYS A 175 -0.76 18.93 -14.94
N LEU A 176 -1.06 18.64 -13.68
CA LEU A 176 -1.49 19.62 -12.70
C LEU A 176 -0.40 19.89 -11.66
N PRO A 177 -0.19 21.16 -11.25
CA PRO A 177 0.55 21.46 -10.03
C PRO A 177 0.01 20.62 -8.89
N THR A 178 0.89 19.80 -8.31
CA THR A 178 0.48 18.80 -7.33
C THR A 178 1.09 19.12 -5.99
N PHE A 179 0.24 19.24 -4.96
CA PHE A 179 0.64 19.57 -3.61
C PHE A 179 0.58 18.32 -2.74
N PHE A 180 1.62 18.04 -1.97
CA PHE A 180 1.64 16.97 -0.99
C PHE A 180 2.23 17.46 0.35
N PRO A 181 1.44 17.57 1.43
CA PRO A 181 1.87 18.14 2.71
C PRO A 181 2.68 17.14 3.54
N GLY A 182 3.74 16.59 2.94
CA GLY A 182 4.63 15.63 3.55
C GLY A 182 6.03 15.71 2.95
N TYR A 183 6.78 14.62 3.12
CA TYR A 183 8.15 14.49 2.62
C TYR A 183 8.17 14.14 1.13
N ARG A 184 9.17 14.65 0.42
CA ARG A 184 9.40 14.38 -1.01
C ARG A 184 9.77 12.95 -1.32
N GLY A 185 10.41 12.25 -0.39
CA GLY A 185 10.92 10.90 -0.62
C GLY A 185 10.95 10.00 0.59
N GLY A 186 11.42 8.78 0.36
CA GLY A 186 11.53 7.71 1.34
C GLY A 186 11.15 6.37 0.74
N TYR A 187 11.47 5.30 1.46
CA TYR A 187 11.13 3.92 1.04
C TYR A 187 9.81 3.41 1.65
N GLN A 188 9.13 4.23 2.47
CA GLN A 188 7.76 3.95 2.84
C GLN A 188 6.90 3.90 1.57
N THR A 189 6.03 2.89 1.44
CA THR A 189 5.38 2.53 0.17
C THR A 189 4.65 3.69 -0.52
N MET A 190 3.93 4.54 0.23
CA MET A 190 3.26 5.71 -0.33
C MET A 190 4.26 6.76 -0.83
N LEU A 191 5.29 7.08 -0.03
CA LEU A 191 6.32 8.04 -0.41
C LEU A 191 7.15 7.56 -1.61
N LYS A 192 7.45 6.26 -1.69
CA LYS A 192 8.15 5.68 -2.83
C LYS A 192 7.29 5.74 -4.10
N MET A 193 5.99 5.43 -4.02
CA MET A 193 5.06 5.64 -5.15
C MET A 193 4.99 7.11 -5.57
N MET A 194 5.02 8.03 -4.61
CA MET A 194 4.99 9.45 -4.90
C MET A 194 6.23 9.90 -5.68
N SER A 195 7.42 9.48 -5.26
CA SER A 195 8.66 9.82 -5.95
C SER A 195 8.79 9.14 -7.32
N MET A 196 8.32 7.90 -7.47
CA MET A 196 8.40 7.17 -8.74
C MET A 196 7.34 7.59 -9.77
N PHE A 197 6.10 7.82 -9.34
CA PHE A 197 4.96 7.94 -10.27
C PHE A 197 4.24 9.28 -10.17
N ASN A 198 4.03 9.79 -8.96
CA ASN A 198 3.24 11.01 -8.75
C ASN A 198 3.98 12.26 -9.24
N MET A 199 5.31 12.31 -9.07
CA MET A 199 6.13 13.38 -9.62
C MET A 199 6.05 13.47 -11.16
N GLU A 200 6.09 12.33 -11.86
CA GLU A 200 5.91 12.29 -13.32
C GLU A 200 4.46 12.62 -13.73
N MET A 201 3.48 12.18 -12.94
CA MET A 201 2.07 12.53 -13.14
C MET A 201 1.84 14.04 -13.00
N ALA A 202 2.55 14.71 -12.09
CA ALA A 202 2.54 16.16 -11.95
C ALA A 202 3.23 16.87 -13.13
N GLY A 203 4.03 16.18 -13.94
CA GLY A 203 4.76 16.77 -15.07
C GLY A 203 6.22 17.14 -14.74
N GLY A 204 6.75 16.64 -13.62
CA GLY A 204 8.14 16.83 -13.23
C GLY A 204 8.31 17.44 -11.83
N PRO A 205 9.56 17.51 -11.34
CA PRO A 205 9.88 17.96 -9.98
C PRO A 205 9.44 19.40 -9.69
N ASP A 206 9.47 20.29 -10.70
CA ASP A 206 9.09 21.71 -10.57
C ASP A 206 7.58 21.92 -10.44
N ASN A 207 6.78 20.90 -10.79
CA ASN A 207 5.34 20.93 -10.65
C ASN A 207 4.82 20.06 -9.49
N TYR A 208 5.75 19.48 -8.71
CA TYR A 208 5.46 18.65 -7.55
C TYR A 208 5.97 19.35 -6.28
N TYR A 209 5.03 19.90 -5.52
CA TYR A 209 5.29 20.70 -4.33
C TYR A 209 5.09 19.85 -3.09
N THR A 210 6.11 19.80 -2.25
CA THR A 210 6.08 19.08 -0.98
C THR A 210 6.35 20.02 0.18
N LEU A 211 5.77 19.73 1.34
CA LEU A 211 6.03 20.51 2.56
C LEU A 211 7.52 20.44 2.93
N TYR A 212 8.10 19.24 2.80
CA TYR A 212 9.51 19.00 3.07
C TYR A 212 10.19 18.39 1.85
N ASP A 213 11.19 19.08 1.30
CA ASP A 213 12.00 18.61 0.16
C ASP A 213 13.08 17.58 0.56
N THR A 214 12.82 16.85 1.65
CA THR A 214 13.68 15.80 2.21
C THR A 214 12.96 14.45 2.16
N HIS A 215 13.58 13.42 2.73
CA HIS A 215 12.98 12.09 2.85
C HIS A 215 12.74 11.71 4.32
N ILE A 216 11.87 10.73 4.55
CA ILE A 216 11.77 10.06 5.86
C ILE A 216 12.85 8.96 5.94
N PRO A 217 13.81 9.04 6.87
CA PRO A 217 14.86 8.02 7.02
C PRO A 217 14.27 6.68 7.46
N ALA A 218 14.60 5.60 6.74
CA ALA A 218 14.10 4.26 7.01
C ALA A 218 14.45 3.76 8.41
N ASP A 219 15.69 4.02 8.84
CA ASP A 219 16.23 3.66 10.16
C ASP A 219 15.42 4.26 11.31
N LEU A 220 15.04 5.53 11.22
CA LEU A 220 14.27 6.21 12.27
C LEU A 220 12.84 5.66 12.35
N MET A 221 12.25 5.29 11.21
CA MET A 221 10.95 4.63 11.20
C MET A 221 11.02 3.24 11.83
N ALA A 222 12.03 2.44 11.45
CA ALA A 222 12.23 1.10 11.97
C ALA A 222 12.48 1.06 13.49
N LEU A 223 13.16 2.08 14.02
CA LEU A 223 13.54 2.17 15.43
C LEU A 223 12.60 3.07 16.25
N SER A 224 11.57 3.67 15.66
CA SER A 224 10.70 4.69 16.28
C SER A 224 10.22 4.33 17.69
N GLY A 225 9.63 3.15 17.88
CA GLY A 225 9.14 2.71 19.19
C GLY A 225 10.25 2.51 20.23
N ARG A 226 11.42 2.04 19.81
CA ARG A 226 12.58 1.86 20.68
C ARG A 226 13.25 3.19 21.02
N LEU A 227 13.31 4.10 20.05
CA LEU A 227 13.79 5.47 20.27
C LEU A 227 12.94 6.19 21.30
N GLN A 228 11.61 6.04 21.23
CA GLN A 228 10.71 6.57 22.25
C GLN A 228 11.01 5.96 23.63
N SER A 229 11.08 4.63 23.72
CA SER A 229 11.36 3.98 25.01
C SER A 229 12.73 4.34 25.59
N ALA A 230 13.75 4.51 24.76
CA ALA A 230 15.09 4.90 25.22
C ALA A 230 15.12 6.37 25.65
N GLU A 231 14.38 7.24 24.99
CA GLU A 231 14.21 8.64 25.38
C GLU A 231 13.52 8.76 26.75
N ASP A 232 12.43 8.02 26.96
CA ASP A 232 11.70 7.99 28.23
C ASP A 232 12.59 7.53 29.41
N LYS A 233 13.65 6.75 29.12
CA LYS A 233 14.63 6.25 30.11
C LYS A 233 15.93 7.07 30.18
N GLY A 234 16.13 8.04 29.28
CA GLY A 234 17.40 8.77 29.16
C GLY A 234 18.57 7.93 28.60
N GLU A 235 18.28 6.85 27.88
CA GLU A 235 19.23 5.81 27.45
C GLU A 235 19.54 5.85 25.95
N ILE A 236 19.24 6.94 25.23
CA ILE A 236 19.43 7.02 23.76
C ILE A 236 20.86 6.64 23.32
N ALA A 237 21.88 7.06 24.08
CA ALA A 237 23.28 6.76 23.78
C ALA A 237 23.59 5.25 23.78
N SER A 238 22.85 4.46 24.56
CA SER A 238 23.01 3.00 24.62
C SER A 238 22.60 2.28 23.33
N LEU A 239 21.89 2.96 22.43
CA LEU A 239 21.46 2.41 21.14
C LEU A 239 22.57 2.36 20.09
N GLY A 240 23.72 3.01 20.34
CA GLY A 240 24.89 2.95 19.43
C GLY A 240 24.60 3.44 18.01
N LEU A 241 23.72 4.43 17.86
CA LEU A 241 23.34 4.95 16.54
C LEU A 241 24.47 5.76 15.89
N GLU A 242 24.54 5.68 14.56
CA GLU A 242 25.44 6.53 13.75
C GLU A 242 25.20 8.01 14.08
N PRO A 243 26.25 8.83 14.19
CA PRO A 243 26.11 10.27 14.44
C PRO A 243 25.18 10.97 13.44
N ALA A 244 25.23 10.57 12.16
CA ALA A 244 24.35 11.12 11.12
C ALA A 244 22.86 10.82 11.37
N LEU A 245 22.53 9.64 11.91
CA LEU A 245 21.15 9.28 12.26
C LEU A 245 20.65 10.07 13.48
N LEU A 246 21.52 10.31 14.46
CA LEU A 246 21.19 11.16 15.62
C LEU A 246 20.93 12.61 15.18
N GLU A 247 21.74 13.13 14.26
CA GLU A 247 21.54 14.46 13.67
C GLU A 247 20.21 14.53 12.89
N GLN A 248 19.92 13.53 12.05
CA GLN A 248 18.65 13.43 11.33
C GLN A 248 17.46 13.37 12.29
N ARG A 249 17.55 12.59 13.38
CA ARG A 249 16.51 12.53 14.42
C ARG A 249 16.27 13.90 15.04
N GLN A 250 17.33 14.61 15.42
CA GLN A 250 17.21 15.95 16.01
C GLN A 250 16.52 16.92 15.04
N LYS A 251 16.90 16.89 13.75
CA LYS A 251 16.24 17.69 12.70
C LYS A 251 14.75 17.34 12.58
N MET A 252 14.40 16.05 12.58
CA MET A 252 12.99 15.62 12.51
C MET A 252 12.17 16.05 13.73
N LEU A 253 12.74 16.00 14.93
CA LEU A 253 12.07 16.47 16.15
C LEU A 253 11.83 17.97 16.12
N GLU A 254 12.83 18.75 15.71
CA GLU A 254 12.71 20.20 15.58
C GLU A 254 11.67 20.57 14.52
N GLN A 255 11.70 19.89 13.38
CA GLN A 255 10.70 20.03 12.33
C GLN A 255 9.29 19.64 12.83
N GLY A 256 9.18 18.58 13.64
CA GLY A 256 7.92 18.16 14.25
C GLY A 256 7.30 19.24 15.13
N ARG A 257 8.11 19.99 15.90
CA ARG A 257 7.64 21.12 16.73
C ARG A 257 7.11 22.28 15.89
N ARG A 258 7.69 22.50 14.72
CA ARG A 258 7.35 23.60 13.81
C ARG A 258 6.34 23.23 12.73
N ARG A 259 5.87 21.98 12.71
CA ARG A 259 5.07 21.44 11.60
C ARG A 259 3.80 22.25 11.33
N GLU A 260 3.12 22.75 12.36
CA GLU A 260 1.92 23.59 12.18
C GLU A 260 2.24 24.91 11.49
N GLU A 261 3.29 25.60 11.94
CA GLU A 261 3.79 26.84 11.34
C GLU A 261 4.28 26.63 9.90
N ASP A 262 5.04 25.55 9.67
CA ASP A 262 5.55 25.20 8.34
C ASP A 262 4.39 24.90 7.37
N MET A 263 3.38 24.13 7.81
CA MET A 263 2.19 23.83 7.01
C MET A 263 1.42 25.09 6.64
N GLU A 264 1.22 26.00 7.60
CA GLU A 264 0.54 27.28 7.37
C GLU A 264 1.28 28.13 6.34
N ALA A 265 2.58 28.36 6.55
CA ALA A 265 3.40 29.16 5.65
C ALA A 265 3.44 28.56 4.23
N TRP A 266 3.58 27.23 4.15
CA TRP A 266 3.65 26.51 2.88
C TRP A 266 2.33 26.55 2.10
N PHE A 267 1.20 26.22 2.75
CA PHE A 267 -0.11 26.30 2.09
C PHE A 267 -0.50 27.74 1.75
N GLY A 268 -0.21 28.71 2.63
CA GLY A 268 -0.47 30.12 2.36
C GLY A 268 0.20 30.59 1.06
N LYS A 269 1.48 30.24 0.88
CA LYS A 269 2.23 30.50 -0.36
C LYS A 269 1.57 29.83 -1.57
N LEU A 270 1.20 28.56 -1.47
CA LEU A 270 0.62 27.82 -2.60
C LEU A 270 -0.78 28.34 -2.99
N ILE A 271 -1.61 28.70 -2.02
CA ILE A 271 -2.93 29.29 -2.27
C ILE A 271 -2.80 30.62 -3.03
N GLU A 272 -1.84 31.46 -2.65
CA GLU A 272 -1.58 32.72 -3.34
C GLU A 272 -1.02 32.49 -4.76
N GLN A 273 0.01 31.65 -4.87
CA GLN A 273 0.70 31.38 -6.13
C GLN A 273 -0.21 30.74 -7.19
N PHE A 274 -1.13 29.85 -6.78
CA PHE A 274 -1.99 29.08 -7.68
C PHE A 274 -3.45 29.56 -7.69
N ARG A 275 -3.72 30.76 -7.19
CA ARG A 275 -5.05 31.39 -7.30
C ARG A 275 -5.53 31.39 -8.75
N GLY A 276 -6.75 30.94 -8.98
CA GLY A 276 -7.36 30.85 -10.30
C GLY A 276 -6.74 29.80 -11.22
N GLN A 277 -5.90 28.90 -10.72
CA GLN A 277 -5.30 27.80 -11.49
C GLN A 277 -5.85 26.44 -11.04
N ARG A 278 -5.85 25.47 -11.95
CA ARG A 278 -6.23 24.09 -11.62
C ARG A 278 -5.07 23.41 -10.90
N VAL A 279 -5.36 22.72 -9.80
CA VAL A 279 -4.35 22.01 -8.99
C VAL A 279 -4.82 20.61 -8.61
N LYS A 280 -3.85 19.76 -8.26
CA LYS A 280 -4.09 18.48 -7.59
C LYS A 280 -3.59 18.57 -6.14
N ILE A 281 -4.44 18.20 -5.19
CA ILE A 281 -4.07 18.13 -3.78
C ILE A 281 -3.97 16.66 -3.38
N GLY A 282 -2.81 16.24 -2.89
CA GLY A 282 -2.55 14.90 -2.39
C GLY A 282 -2.29 14.91 -0.88
N GLY A 283 -2.56 13.80 -0.19
CA GLY A 283 -2.29 13.71 1.25
C GLY A 283 -3.05 12.59 1.94
N THR A 284 -2.78 12.39 3.23
CA THR A 284 -3.66 11.59 4.08
C THR A 284 -4.92 12.40 4.39
N PHE A 285 -6.08 11.75 4.55
CA PHE A 285 -7.32 12.49 4.88
C PHE A 285 -7.22 13.24 6.21
N SER A 286 -6.55 12.66 7.21
CA SER A 286 -6.30 13.32 8.49
C SER A 286 -5.50 14.62 8.36
N ASP A 287 -4.44 14.64 7.53
CA ASP A 287 -3.62 15.83 7.36
C ASP A 287 -4.37 16.90 6.55
N LEU A 288 -5.08 16.50 5.50
CA LEU A 288 -5.87 17.42 4.68
C LEU A 288 -7.01 18.05 5.48
N TYR A 289 -7.66 17.28 6.36
CA TYR A 289 -8.70 17.81 7.24
C TYR A 289 -8.14 18.78 8.29
N ARG A 290 -6.99 18.48 8.91
CA ARG A 290 -6.32 19.41 9.85
C ARG A 290 -5.98 20.74 9.18
N VAL A 291 -5.45 20.70 7.95
CA VAL A 291 -5.16 21.90 7.16
C VAL A 291 -6.44 22.67 6.87
N ALA A 292 -7.50 21.99 6.42
CA ALA A 292 -8.77 22.64 6.14
C ALA A 292 -9.36 23.33 7.37
N ARG A 293 -9.35 22.67 8.53
CA ARG A 293 -9.78 23.24 9.81
C ARG A 293 -8.99 24.48 10.19
N ALA A 294 -7.66 24.39 10.20
CA ALA A 294 -6.80 25.51 10.56
C ALA A 294 -7.00 26.72 9.64
N GLY A 295 -7.20 26.50 8.33
CA GLY A 295 -7.48 27.56 7.38
C GLY A 295 -8.87 28.19 7.57
N MET A 296 -9.90 27.37 7.79
CA MET A 296 -11.27 27.85 8.05
C MET A 296 -11.36 28.67 9.34
N ASP A 297 -10.68 28.25 10.41
CA ASP A 297 -10.65 28.98 11.69
C ASP A 297 -10.02 30.38 11.53
N LYS A 298 -9.22 30.60 10.47
CA LYS A 298 -8.62 31.89 10.09
C LYS A 298 -9.38 32.64 9.00
N GLY A 299 -10.54 32.13 8.56
CA GLY A 299 -11.34 32.71 7.48
C GLY A 299 -10.70 32.61 6.09
N ILE A 300 -9.72 31.71 5.91
CA ILE A 300 -9.08 31.48 4.61
C ILE A 300 -9.95 30.54 3.78
N ARG A 301 -10.08 30.85 2.49
CA ARG A 301 -10.67 29.96 1.50
C ARG A 301 -9.75 29.86 0.28
N CYS A 302 -9.56 28.64 -0.22
CA CYS A 302 -8.80 28.45 -1.45
C CYS A 302 -9.64 28.90 -2.66
N GLU A 303 -9.02 29.63 -3.58
CA GLU A 303 -9.62 30.09 -4.83
C GLU A 303 -8.93 29.41 -6.03
N PHE A 304 -8.83 28.09 -6.01
CA PHE A 304 -8.35 27.33 -7.16
C PHE A 304 -9.41 27.29 -8.28
N ALA A 305 -8.98 27.08 -9.53
CA ALA A 305 -9.91 27.03 -10.66
C ALA A 305 -10.79 25.76 -10.63
N PRO A 306 -12.00 25.82 -11.24
CA PRO A 306 -12.83 24.64 -11.47
C PRO A 306 -12.06 23.49 -12.14
N GLY A 307 -12.35 22.26 -11.72
CA GLY A 307 -11.62 21.07 -12.18
C GLY A 307 -10.32 20.80 -11.41
N SER A 308 -10.04 21.54 -10.33
CA SER A 308 -9.08 21.12 -9.30
C SER A 308 -9.61 19.89 -8.57
N VAL A 309 -8.71 18.99 -8.18
CA VAL A 309 -9.06 17.69 -7.60
C VAL A 309 -8.23 17.39 -6.36
N LEU A 310 -8.77 16.57 -5.48
CA LEU A 310 -8.03 15.99 -4.37
C LEU A 310 -7.91 14.48 -4.55
N GLN A 311 -6.76 13.91 -4.23
CA GLN A 311 -6.56 12.48 -4.11
C GLN A 311 -6.05 12.18 -2.71
N GLY A 312 -6.92 11.61 -1.89
CA GLY A 312 -6.54 11.17 -0.55
C GLY A 312 -6.34 9.66 -0.45
N GLY A 313 -5.99 9.21 0.75
CA GLY A 313 -5.85 7.81 1.11
C GLY A 313 -5.50 7.64 2.59
N GLY A 314 -5.45 6.40 3.07
CA GLY A 314 -5.00 6.06 4.43
C GLY A 314 -6.01 6.31 5.56
N GLY A 315 -7.25 6.72 5.24
CA GLY A 315 -8.33 6.95 6.20
C GLY A 315 -8.07 8.11 7.18
N MET A 316 -8.90 8.20 8.23
CA MET A 316 -8.76 9.17 9.34
C MET A 316 -7.85 8.64 10.47
N LYS A 317 -6.84 7.85 10.11
CA LYS A 317 -5.97 7.20 11.10
C LYS A 317 -5.25 8.26 11.94
N GLY A 318 -5.34 8.13 13.27
CA GLY A 318 -4.78 9.13 14.20
C GLY A 318 -5.63 10.39 14.37
N TYR A 319 -6.85 10.42 13.83
CA TYR A 319 -7.85 11.46 14.05
C TYR A 319 -9.21 10.81 14.33
N LYS A 320 -9.38 10.32 15.57
CA LYS A 320 -10.53 9.47 15.97
C LYS A 320 -11.86 10.23 15.97
N ASP A 321 -11.82 11.54 16.21
CA ASP A 321 -13.01 12.40 16.40
C ASP A 321 -13.30 13.23 15.14
N ALA A 322 -13.10 12.64 13.96
CA ALA A 322 -13.49 13.27 12.71
C ALA A 322 -15.03 13.43 12.67
N PRO A 323 -15.57 14.62 12.37
CA PRO A 323 -17.00 14.80 12.23
C PRO A 323 -17.51 14.12 10.96
N ASP A 324 -18.78 13.71 10.93
CA ASP A 324 -19.37 13.00 9.78
C ASP A 324 -19.28 13.79 8.46
N ASP A 325 -19.24 15.12 8.53
CA ASP A 325 -19.16 16.04 7.40
C ASP A 325 -17.72 16.43 7.01
N TRP A 326 -16.69 15.78 7.55
CA TRP A 326 -15.28 16.13 7.31
C TRP A 326 -14.93 16.20 5.81
N GLU A 327 -15.51 15.33 4.98
CA GLU A 327 -15.28 15.32 3.53
C GLU A 327 -15.80 16.60 2.88
N GLN A 328 -16.96 17.08 3.33
CA GLN A 328 -17.56 18.31 2.82
C GLN A 328 -16.74 19.52 3.27
N GLN A 329 -16.29 19.55 4.53
CA GLN A 329 -15.41 20.61 5.04
C GLN A 329 -14.10 20.72 4.23
N VAL A 330 -13.48 19.58 3.90
CA VAL A 330 -12.27 19.55 3.05
C VAL A 330 -12.59 20.09 1.65
N LYS A 331 -13.70 19.66 1.05
CA LYS A 331 -14.12 20.13 -0.29
C LYS A 331 -14.38 21.63 -0.32
N ASP A 332 -15.08 22.15 0.67
CA ASP A 332 -15.46 23.57 0.75
C ASP A 332 -14.25 24.47 0.96
N PHE A 333 -13.31 24.05 1.82
CA PHE A 333 -12.07 24.78 2.07
C PHE A 333 -11.18 24.87 0.82
N PHE A 334 -10.96 23.74 0.15
CA PHE A 334 -10.11 23.69 -1.05
C PHE A 334 -10.84 24.15 -2.32
N GLY A 335 -12.15 24.38 -2.28
CA GLY A 335 -12.93 24.81 -3.44
C GLY A 335 -13.04 23.73 -4.53
N ILE A 336 -13.07 22.46 -4.13
CA ILE A 336 -13.09 21.32 -5.06
C ILE A 336 -14.43 20.58 -5.03
N GLN A 337 -14.78 19.96 -6.16
CA GLN A 337 -15.98 19.12 -6.26
C GLN A 337 -15.67 17.63 -6.12
N ARG A 338 -14.51 17.20 -6.66
CA ARG A 338 -14.13 15.80 -6.72
C ARG A 338 -12.97 15.50 -5.77
N MET A 339 -13.25 14.58 -4.85
CA MET A 339 -12.29 14.03 -3.90
C MET A 339 -12.15 12.54 -4.18
N GLY A 340 -11.03 12.16 -4.76
CA GLY A 340 -10.65 10.78 -5.00
C GLY A 340 -10.27 10.06 -3.71
N ASN A 341 -10.65 8.79 -3.62
CA ASN A 341 -10.30 7.88 -2.54
C ASN A 341 -9.97 6.51 -3.13
N GLN A 342 -9.03 5.81 -2.50
CA GLN A 342 -8.57 4.50 -2.93
C GLN A 342 -8.40 3.57 -1.73
N TYR A 343 -8.70 2.30 -1.94
CA TYR A 343 -8.52 1.22 -0.96
C TYR A 343 -7.62 0.13 -1.53
N GLY A 344 -6.66 -0.35 -0.74
CA GLY A 344 -5.74 -1.40 -1.13
C GLY A 344 -4.65 -1.61 -0.09
N PHE A 345 -3.70 -2.50 -0.41
CA PHE A 345 -2.61 -2.91 0.47
C PHE A 345 -1.25 -2.61 -0.15
N SER A 346 -0.23 -2.36 0.67
CA SER A 346 1.14 -2.16 0.19
C SER A 346 1.71 -3.35 -0.57
N GLU A 347 1.24 -4.54 -0.20
CA GLU A 347 1.61 -5.85 -0.70
C GLU A 347 1.11 -6.08 -2.13
N CYS A 348 0.00 -5.47 -2.52
CA CYS A 348 -0.58 -5.60 -3.86
C CYS A 348 -0.07 -4.48 -4.78
N ILE A 349 0.00 -4.77 -6.08
CA ILE A 349 0.12 -3.76 -7.14
C ILE A 349 -1.21 -3.04 -7.28
N GLY A 350 -2.30 -3.81 -7.35
CA GLY A 350 -3.65 -3.29 -7.53
C GLY A 350 -4.25 -2.66 -6.26
N ASN A 351 -4.85 -1.48 -6.41
CA ASN A 351 -5.79 -0.87 -5.48
C ASN A 351 -7.09 -0.47 -6.20
N ALA A 352 -8.12 -0.10 -5.43
CA ALA A 352 -9.48 0.13 -5.90
C ALA A 352 -9.91 1.59 -5.67
N PRO A 353 -10.38 2.33 -6.70
CA PRO A 353 -10.92 3.67 -6.55
C PRO A 353 -12.36 3.62 -6.04
N LEU A 354 -12.74 4.63 -5.25
CA LEU A 354 -14.11 4.85 -4.81
C LEU A 354 -14.94 5.44 -5.97
N CYS A 355 -16.01 4.77 -6.38
CA CYS A 355 -16.95 5.30 -7.37
C CYS A 355 -17.96 6.27 -6.73
N ASP A 356 -18.71 6.99 -7.57
CA ASP A 356 -19.73 7.95 -7.12
C ASP A 356 -20.91 7.30 -6.36
N ALA A 357 -21.09 5.99 -6.49
CA ALA A 357 -22.07 5.21 -5.70
C ALA A 357 -21.54 4.79 -4.32
N GLY A 358 -20.30 5.16 -3.95
CA GLY A 358 -19.74 4.89 -2.62
C GLY A 358 -19.10 3.52 -2.43
N PHE A 359 -18.73 2.84 -3.51
CA PHE A 359 -18.05 1.53 -3.47
C PHE A 359 -16.64 1.59 -4.06
N PHE A 360 -15.71 0.84 -3.47
CA PHE A 360 -14.39 0.60 -4.03
C PHE A 360 -14.44 -0.56 -5.04
N HIS A 361 -14.12 -0.30 -6.30
CA HIS A 361 -14.18 -1.32 -7.35
C HIS A 361 -12.83 -2.01 -7.55
N LEU A 362 -12.80 -3.33 -7.37
CA LEU A 362 -11.58 -4.12 -7.52
C LEU A 362 -11.30 -4.40 -9.01
N PRO A 363 -10.08 -4.14 -9.50
CA PRO A 363 -9.73 -4.49 -10.87
C PRO A 363 -9.60 -6.00 -11.08
N PRO A 364 -9.63 -6.50 -12.34
CA PRO A 364 -9.53 -7.93 -12.62
C PRO A 364 -8.29 -8.62 -12.04
N TYR A 365 -7.21 -7.88 -11.83
CA TYR A 365 -5.96 -8.34 -11.21
C TYR A 365 -5.87 -8.09 -9.69
N SER A 366 -6.98 -7.75 -9.02
CA SER A 366 -7.09 -7.79 -7.56
C SER A 366 -8.21 -8.73 -7.21
N VAL A 367 -7.94 -10.04 -7.25
CA VAL A 367 -8.96 -11.08 -7.14
C VAL A 367 -9.41 -11.21 -5.68
N PRO A 368 -10.66 -10.84 -5.34
CA PRO A 368 -11.13 -10.97 -3.97
C PRO A 368 -11.60 -12.39 -3.65
N LEU A 369 -11.32 -12.82 -2.44
CA LEU A 369 -12.05 -13.86 -1.73
C LEU A 369 -12.43 -13.34 -0.34
N LEU A 370 -13.46 -13.93 0.25
CA LEU A 370 -13.79 -13.71 1.66
C LEU A 370 -13.59 -15.00 2.43
N MET A 371 -13.05 -14.88 3.64
CA MET A 371 -12.99 -15.96 4.61
C MET A 371 -13.92 -15.67 5.79
N ASP A 372 -14.57 -16.71 6.28
CA ASP A 372 -15.31 -16.66 7.55
C ASP A 372 -14.38 -16.74 8.76
N THR A 373 -14.96 -16.80 9.96
CA THR A 373 -14.23 -16.91 11.24
C THR A 373 -13.43 -18.21 11.37
N ASP A 374 -13.86 -19.27 10.68
CA ASP A 374 -13.20 -20.58 10.72
C ASP A 374 -12.07 -20.69 9.66
N GLY A 375 -11.86 -19.62 8.89
CA GLY A 375 -10.86 -19.57 7.82
C GLY A 375 -11.30 -20.27 6.54
N SER A 376 -12.60 -20.56 6.39
CA SER A 376 -13.15 -21.20 5.20
C SER A 376 -13.58 -20.17 4.15
N ALA A 377 -13.48 -20.55 2.87
CA ALA A 377 -13.92 -19.71 1.76
C ALA A 377 -15.43 -19.45 1.83
N MET A 378 -15.84 -18.18 1.73
CA MET A 378 -17.24 -17.80 1.62
C MET A 378 -17.71 -17.77 0.16
N PRO A 379 -19.03 -17.88 -0.10
CA PRO A 379 -19.58 -17.77 -1.45
C PRO A 379 -19.21 -16.46 -2.15
N ARG A 380 -19.05 -16.51 -3.47
CA ARG A 380 -18.78 -15.33 -4.32
C ARG A 380 -20.05 -14.82 -5.01
N GLU A 381 -21.16 -14.74 -4.27
CA GLU A 381 -22.47 -14.37 -4.81
C GLU A 381 -23.21 -13.43 -3.86
N GLY A 382 -24.05 -12.56 -4.44
CA GLY A 382 -24.84 -11.58 -3.69
C GLY A 382 -23.96 -10.61 -2.90
N VAL A 383 -24.35 -10.39 -1.64
CA VAL A 383 -23.63 -9.53 -0.70
C VAL A 383 -23.10 -10.38 0.45
N GLN A 384 -21.80 -10.33 0.67
CA GLN A 384 -21.12 -11.14 1.68
C GLN A 384 -20.24 -10.26 2.56
N LYS A 385 -20.13 -10.63 3.84
CA LYS A 385 -19.29 -9.93 4.81
C LYS A 385 -18.34 -10.92 5.46
N GLY A 386 -17.05 -10.62 5.42
CA GLY A 386 -16.02 -11.50 5.97
C GLY A 386 -14.64 -10.88 5.91
N ARG A 387 -13.63 -11.69 6.23
CA ARG A 387 -12.22 -11.30 6.17
C ARG A 387 -11.75 -11.25 4.72
N LEU A 388 -11.20 -10.11 4.29
CA LEU A 388 -10.76 -9.95 2.91
C LEU A 388 -9.43 -10.68 2.65
N VAL A 389 -9.42 -11.47 1.58
CA VAL A 389 -8.21 -11.99 0.93
C VAL A 389 -8.14 -11.38 -0.47
N LEU A 390 -6.96 -10.88 -0.85
CA LEU A 390 -6.70 -10.44 -2.22
C LEU A 390 -5.58 -11.28 -2.82
N VAL A 391 -5.79 -11.72 -4.06
CA VAL A 391 -4.75 -12.34 -4.87
C VAL A 391 -4.44 -11.43 -6.06
N ASP A 392 -3.20 -10.96 -6.10
CA ASP A 392 -2.65 -10.19 -7.20
C ASP A 392 -1.79 -11.11 -8.07
N PRO A 393 -2.19 -11.42 -9.31
CA PRO A 393 -1.40 -12.28 -10.18
C PRO A 393 -0.31 -11.52 -10.95
N ILE A 394 -0.18 -10.18 -10.81
CA ILE A 394 0.83 -9.37 -11.51
C ILE A 394 2.27 -9.68 -11.07
N PRO A 395 2.58 -9.80 -9.77
CA PRO A 395 3.95 -10.03 -9.31
C PRO A 395 4.61 -11.24 -9.96
N GLN A 396 5.85 -11.06 -10.38
CA GLN A 396 6.73 -12.12 -10.88
C GLN A 396 7.93 -12.35 -9.96
N SER A 397 8.23 -11.38 -9.09
CA SER A 397 9.33 -11.45 -8.14
C SER A 397 8.90 -11.85 -6.73
N TYR A 398 7.62 -11.79 -6.39
CA TYR A 398 7.12 -12.12 -5.05
C TYR A 398 5.72 -12.71 -5.08
N TRP A 399 5.28 -13.32 -3.98
CA TRP A 399 3.96 -13.93 -3.91
C TRP A 399 2.87 -12.88 -3.72
N GLY A 400 1.84 -12.91 -4.58
CA GLY A 400 0.77 -11.91 -4.62
C GLY A 400 -0.51 -12.26 -3.83
N GLY A 401 -0.56 -13.41 -3.16
CA GLY A 401 -1.72 -13.84 -2.37
C GLY A 401 -1.60 -13.39 -0.91
N PHE A 402 -2.51 -12.52 -0.44
CA PHE A 402 -2.48 -11.98 0.91
C PHE A 402 -3.82 -12.03 1.64
N THR A 403 -3.77 -12.54 2.86
CA THR A 403 -4.86 -12.45 3.82
C THR A 403 -4.74 -11.15 4.61
N SER A 404 -5.68 -10.25 4.40
CA SER A 404 -5.71 -8.98 5.12
C SER A 404 -6.15 -9.17 6.58
N GLY A 405 -5.99 -8.14 7.40
CA GLY A 405 -6.63 -8.07 8.72
C GLY A 405 -7.93 -7.27 8.69
N ASP A 406 -8.52 -7.08 7.51
CA ASP A 406 -9.69 -6.22 7.32
C ASP A 406 -10.95 -7.06 7.15
N GLU A 407 -12.01 -6.68 7.88
CA GLU A 407 -13.38 -7.14 7.66
C GLU A 407 -14.06 -6.17 6.70
N VAL A 408 -14.63 -6.71 5.62
CA VAL A 408 -15.26 -5.92 4.57
C VAL A 408 -16.59 -6.52 4.15
N THR A 409 -17.43 -5.71 3.50
CA THR A 409 -18.63 -6.17 2.77
C THR A 409 -18.36 -6.11 1.27
N VAL A 410 -18.44 -7.25 0.58
CA VAL A 410 -18.27 -7.36 -0.87
C VAL A 410 -19.65 -7.57 -1.51
N HIS A 411 -19.94 -6.79 -2.54
CA HIS A 411 -21.03 -7.02 -3.47
C HIS A 411 -20.46 -7.68 -4.73
N TRP A 412 -20.94 -8.88 -5.04
CA TRP A 412 -20.45 -9.71 -6.13
C TRP A 412 -21.18 -9.49 -7.46
N ASP A 413 -22.34 -8.84 -7.42
CA ASP A 413 -23.16 -8.55 -8.58
C ASP A 413 -22.59 -7.39 -9.42
N ASP A 414 -22.73 -7.45 -10.74
CA ASP A 414 -22.22 -6.45 -11.69
C ASP A 414 -23.24 -5.31 -11.94
N ASP A 415 -23.96 -4.89 -10.91
CA ASP A 415 -25.14 -4.01 -10.97
C ASP A 415 -24.93 -2.61 -10.33
N CYS A 416 -23.68 -2.21 -10.12
CA CYS A 416 -23.39 -0.92 -9.48
C CYS A 416 -23.96 0.26 -10.31
N PRO A 417 -24.67 1.22 -9.69
CA PRO A 417 -25.21 2.38 -10.40
C PRO A 417 -24.17 3.25 -11.12
N CYS A 418 -22.88 3.14 -10.76
CA CYS A 418 -21.80 3.84 -11.46
C CYS A 418 -21.49 3.26 -12.85
N GLY A 419 -22.00 2.07 -13.18
CA GLY A 419 -21.81 1.39 -14.46
C GLY A 419 -20.60 0.45 -14.54
N TRP A 420 -19.70 0.46 -13.54
CA TRP A 420 -18.59 -0.49 -13.47
C TRP A 420 -19.04 -1.91 -13.05
N LYS A 421 -18.56 -2.92 -13.76
CA LYS A 421 -18.87 -4.35 -13.60
C LYS A 421 -17.69 -5.08 -12.98
N SER A 422 -17.58 -4.98 -11.66
CA SER A 422 -16.59 -5.72 -10.88
C SER A 422 -17.07 -5.91 -9.44
N PRO A 423 -16.51 -6.90 -8.71
CA PRO A 423 -16.74 -7.01 -7.29
C PRO A 423 -16.34 -5.70 -6.61
N ARG A 424 -17.21 -5.24 -5.71
CA ARG A 424 -17.06 -3.92 -5.11
C ARG A 424 -17.17 -4.00 -3.60
N VAL A 425 -16.32 -3.24 -2.92
CA VAL A 425 -16.21 -3.22 -1.47
C VAL A 425 -16.93 -1.99 -0.91
N GLY A 426 -17.75 -2.17 0.13
CA GLY A 426 -18.38 -1.07 0.84
C GLY A 426 -17.36 -0.17 1.56
N LYS A 427 -17.68 1.12 1.72
CA LYS A 427 -16.77 2.11 2.34
C LYS A 427 -16.45 1.82 3.82
N SER A 428 -17.32 1.10 4.52
CA SER A 428 -17.14 0.72 5.93
C SER A 428 -16.21 -0.48 6.07
N ILE A 429 -14.95 -0.21 6.42
CA ILE A 429 -13.88 -1.20 6.56
C ILE A 429 -13.38 -1.14 8.01
N ARG A 430 -13.24 -2.31 8.65
CA ARG A 430 -12.81 -2.44 10.06
C ARG A 430 -11.72 -3.49 10.19
N ARG A 431 -11.00 -3.50 11.32
CA ARG A 431 -10.02 -4.56 11.58
C ARG A 431 -10.72 -5.78 12.17
N PHE A 432 -10.47 -6.95 11.60
CA PHE A 432 -11.11 -8.21 12.02
C PHE A 432 -10.87 -8.51 13.52
N ALA A 433 -9.65 -8.24 14.00
CA ALA A 433 -9.26 -8.43 15.41
C ALA A 433 -10.03 -7.55 16.42
N GLU A 434 -10.70 -6.48 15.97
CA GLU A 434 -11.53 -5.64 16.86
C GLU A 434 -12.83 -6.33 17.28
N ASN A 435 -13.33 -7.31 16.50
CA ASN A 435 -14.53 -8.08 16.83
C ASN A 435 -14.25 -9.32 17.69
N GLU A 436 -13.08 -9.96 17.51
CA GLU A 436 -12.79 -11.29 18.09
C GLU A 436 -12.03 -11.25 19.44
N GLY A 437 -11.77 -10.06 20.00
CA GLY A 437 -11.23 -9.95 21.37
C GLY A 437 -9.77 -10.36 21.59
N GLY A 438 -9.00 -10.66 20.54
CA GLY A 438 -7.55 -10.89 20.63
C GLY A 438 -6.98 -11.87 19.59
N ASP A 439 -5.75 -11.57 19.16
CA ASP A 439 -4.87 -12.26 18.20
C ASP A 439 -5.46 -12.62 16.82
N ASP A 440 -5.00 -11.91 15.78
CA ASP A 440 -5.42 -12.06 14.38
C ASP A 440 -4.84 -13.35 13.75
N LYS A 441 -5.28 -14.52 14.25
CA LYS A 441 -4.89 -15.87 13.82
C LYS A 441 -6.02 -16.55 13.05
N ILE A 442 -5.69 -17.30 11.99
CA ILE A 442 -6.66 -18.03 11.15
C ILE A 442 -6.88 -19.41 11.78
N THR A 443 -8.06 -19.66 12.34
CA THR A 443 -8.31 -20.83 13.20
C THR A 443 -8.87 -22.03 12.45
N CYS A 444 -7.99 -22.85 11.85
CA CYS A 444 -8.23 -24.29 11.63
C CYS A 444 -7.00 -25.06 12.13
N ALA A 445 -7.19 -26.07 13.00
CA ALA A 445 -6.09 -26.63 13.80
C ALA A 445 -4.95 -27.25 12.97
N GLY A 446 -5.27 -27.95 11.87
CA GLY A 446 -4.28 -28.54 10.97
C GLY A 446 -3.55 -27.50 10.12
N SER A 447 -4.26 -26.50 9.61
CA SER A 447 -3.66 -25.41 8.84
C SER A 447 -2.84 -24.48 9.73
N GLN A 448 -3.18 -24.33 11.01
CA GLN A 448 -2.47 -23.50 11.97
C GLN A 448 -1.09 -24.07 12.33
N GLN A 449 -0.96 -25.40 12.51
CA GLN A 449 0.34 -26.02 12.75
C GLN A 449 1.26 -25.84 11.53
N ALA A 450 0.75 -26.18 10.33
CA ALA A 450 1.46 -25.97 9.07
C ALA A 450 1.93 -24.52 8.92
N TYR A 451 1.07 -23.56 9.28
CA TYR A 451 1.37 -22.15 9.20
C TYR A 451 2.39 -21.70 10.26
N ASN A 452 2.36 -22.23 11.48
CA ASN A 452 3.36 -21.93 12.52
C ASN A 452 4.76 -22.39 12.08
N GLU A 453 4.87 -23.62 11.57
CA GLU A 453 6.14 -24.16 11.06
C GLU A 453 6.66 -23.37 9.84
N PHE A 454 5.74 -22.82 9.03
CA PHE A 454 6.08 -21.86 7.98
C PHE A 454 6.61 -20.54 8.56
N MET A 455 5.98 -20.00 9.60
CA MET A 455 6.43 -18.76 10.25
C MET A 455 7.82 -18.92 10.91
N GLU A 456 8.09 -20.05 11.56
CA GLU A 456 9.42 -20.37 12.10
C GLU A 456 10.48 -20.42 10.98
N PHE A 457 10.15 -21.08 9.86
CA PHE A 457 11.01 -21.12 8.68
C PHE A 457 11.31 -19.71 8.14
N VAL A 458 10.30 -18.85 8.00
CA VAL A 458 10.49 -17.48 7.51
C VAL A 458 11.40 -16.71 8.46
N ALA A 459 11.12 -16.75 9.77
CA ALA A 459 11.92 -16.06 10.80
C ALA A 459 13.39 -16.51 10.84
N GLY A 460 13.70 -17.71 10.34
CA GLY A 460 15.05 -18.27 10.37
C GLY A 460 15.38 -18.97 11.69
N GLU A 461 14.36 -19.49 12.36
CA GLU A 461 14.47 -20.26 13.61
C GLU A 461 14.58 -21.78 13.35
N GLY A 462 14.92 -22.20 12.14
CA GLY A 462 15.04 -23.61 11.74
C GLY A 462 16.17 -23.88 10.75
#